data_AF-A0AAV4NLY2-F1
#
_entry.id   AF-A0AAV4NLY2-F1
#
_cell.length_a   1.000
_cell.length_b   1.000
_cell.length_c   1.000
_cell.angle_alpha   90.00
_cell.angle_beta   90.00
_cell.angle_gamma   90.00
#
_symmetry.space_group_name_H-M   'P 1'
#
loop_
_entity.id
_entity.type
_entity.pdbx_description
1 polymer ?
#
loop_
_entity_poly.entity_id
_entity_poly.type
_entity_poly.pdbx_seq_one_letter_code
_entity_poly.pdbx_strand_id
1 'polypeptide(L)'
;MAGIISGENEFTFTWQINNISYCWHKTGDVLVSPTFRVANLQHSSWHLWLYPRGHDNEKNYLSVFLHREKKGGPEVLTPSFELSLISVDGSSFHTFYVEEGEVFFLQKL
;
A
#
# COMPACT_ATOMS: atom_id res chain seq x y z
N MET A 1 8.03 -22.57 25.93
CA MET A 1 9.14 -22.60 24.96
C MET A 1 8.71 -23.52 23.82
N ALA A 2 9.13 -23.19 22.59
CA ALA A 2 8.64 -23.68 21.28
C ALA A 2 7.34 -22.99 20.83
N GLY A 3 7.26 -22.34 19.68
CA GLY A 3 8.26 -22.06 18.64
C GLY A 3 7.58 -21.16 17.61
N ILE A 4 8.22 -20.06 17.26
CA ILE A 4 7.76 -19.12 16.24
C ILE A 4 7.65 -19.88 14.91
N ILE A 5 6.47 -19.90 14.30
CA ILE A 5 6.30 -20.36 12.93
C ILE A 5 6.63 -19.16 12.04
N SER A 6 7.89 -19.05 11.59
CA SER A 6 8.25 -18.10 10.54
C SER A 6 8.30 -18.82 9.20
N GLY A 7 7.61 -18.27 8.17
CA GLY A 7 8.21 -18.28 6.83
C GLY A 7 7.37 -18.48 5.56
N GLU A 8 6.05 -18.68 5.57
CA GLU A 8 5.32 -18.96 4.30
C GLU A 8 4.07 -18.12 4.00
N ASN A 9 3.63 -17.23 4.90
CA ASN A 9 2.36 -16.51 4.73
C ASN A 9 2.48 -15.00 4.46
N GLU A 10 3.69 -14.46 4.30
CA GLU A 10 3.90 -13.04 4.08
C GLU A 10 4.30 -12.77 2.62
N PHE A 11 3.77 -11.69 2.07
CA PHE A 11 4.09 -11.23 0.72
C PHE A 11 4.51 -9.75 0.81
N THR A 12 5.67 -9.43 0.26
CA THR A 12 6.19 -8.05 0.24
C THR A 12 6.23 -7.53 -1.19
N PHE A 13 5.71 -6.33 -1.40
CA PHE A 13 5.81 -5.60 -2.66
C PHE A 13 6.42 -4.23 -2.42
N THR A 14 7.45 -3.91 -3.20
CA THR A 14 8.12 -2.62 -3.16
C THR A 14 7.88 -1.88 -4.46
N TRP A 15 7.35 -0.66 -4.36
CA TRP A 15 7.12 0.22 -5.51
C TRP A 15 8.02 1.45 -5.44
N GLN A 16 8.97 1.53 -6.37
CA GLN A 16 9.85 2.69 -6.51
C GLN A 16 9.27 3.68 -7.52
N ILE A 17 9.11 4.95 -7.09
CA ILE A 17 8.64 6.04 -7.93
C ILE A 17 9.79 7.03 -8.13
N ASN A 18 10.25 7.11 -9.37
CA ASN A 18 11.31 8.05 -9.73
C ASN A 18 10.73 9.44 -9.98
N ASN A 19 11.52 10.48 -9.71
CA ASN A 19 11.17 11.87 -10.00
C ASN A 19 9.87 12.35 -9.32
N ILE A 20 9.54 11.85 -8.12
CA ILE A 20 8.33 12.24 -7.38
C ILE A 20 8.26 13.77 -7.11
N SER A 21 9.42 14.44 -7.00
CA SER A 21 9.49 15.91 -6.88
C SER A 21 8.97 16.65 -8.11
N TYR A 22 8.96 16.01 -9.29
CA TYR A 22 8.40 16.53 -10.54
C TYR A 22 6.94 16.11 -10.74
N CYS A 23 6.28 15.61 -9.70
CA CYS A 23 4.88 15.22 -9.76
C CYS A 23 3.98 16.46 -9.65
N TRP A 24 3.45 16.91 -10.79
CA TRP A 24 2.57 18.11 -10.89
C TRP A 24 1.08 17.75 -10.76
N HIS A 25 0.81 16.60 -10.16
CA HIS A 25 -0.53 16.08 -9.93
C HIS A 25 -1.29 17.02 -8.99
N LYS A 26 -2.58 17.20 -9.25
CA LYS A 26 -3.50 17.93 -8.39
C LYS A 26 -3.94 17.04 -7.24
N THR A 27 -4.54 17.64 -6.21
CA THR A 27 -5.27 16.89 -5.19
C THR A 27 -6.32 16.00 -5.85
N GLY A 28 -6.39 14.73 -5.43
CA GLY A 28 -7.26 13.72 -6.04
C GLY A 28 -6.70 13.04 -7.29
N ASP A 29 -5.60 13.53 -7.88
CA ASP A 29 -4.93 12.80 -8.96
C ASP A 29 -4.12 11.63 -8.37
N VAL A 30 -4.24 10.45 -9.00
CA VAL A 30 -3.68 9.19 -8.50
C VAL A 30 -2.57 8.64 -9.40
N LEU A 31 -1.51 8.16 -8.78
CA LEU A 31 -0.52 7.27 -9.37
C LEU A 31 -0.86 5.83 -8.98
N VAL A 32 -0.87 4.92 -9.95
CA VAL A 32 -1.19 3.51 -9.73
C VAL A 32 0.06 2.65 -9.93
N SER A 33 0.36 1.77 -8.97
CA SER A 33 1.46 0.81 -9.08
C SER A 33 1.17 -0.25 -10.15
N PRO A 34 2.19 -0.99 -10.60
CA PRO A 34 1.96 -2.27 -11.26
C PRO A 34 1.09 -3.20 -10.39
N THR A 35 0.22 -3.98 -11.04
CA THR A 35 -0.55 -5.03 -10.37
C THR A 35 0.37 -6.16 -9.93
N PHE A 36 0.20 -6.63 -8.70
CA PHE A 36 0.86 -7.81 -8.16
C PHE A 36 -0.15 -8.86 -7.71
N ARG A 37 0.21 -10.14 -7.84
CA ARG A 37 -0.65 -11.27 -7.51
C ARG A 37 -0.13 -12.00 -6.29
N VAL A 38 -1.01 -12.25 -5.33
CA VAL A 38 -0.64 -12.81 -4.02
C VAL A 38 -1.25 -14.21 -3.90
N ALA A 39 -0.41 -15.24 -4.01
CA ALA A 39 -0.87 -16.63 -4.09
C ALA A 39 -1.56 -17.10 -2.80
N ASN A 40 -0.97 -16.79 -1.66
CA ASN A 40 -1.48 -17.06 -0.31
C ASN A 40 -2.78 -16.30 0.01
N LEU A 41 -3.08 -15.21 -0.71
CA LEU A 41 -4.36 -14.51 -0.63
C LEU A 41 -5.32 -14.96 -1.74
N GLN A 42 -5.47 -16.27 -1.91
CA GLN A 42 -6.38 -16.89 -2.90
C GLN A 42 -6.10 -16.44 -4.34
N HIS A 43 -4.82 -16.25 -4.65
CA HIS A 43 -4.35 -15.75 -5.94
C HIS A 43 -4.98 -14.42 -6.38
N SER A 44 -5.38 -13.57 -5.44
CA SER A 44 -5.95 -12.26 -5.70
C SER A 44 -4.91 -11.28 -6.25
N SER A 45 -5.39 -10.32 -7.04
CA SER A 45 -4.57 -9.27 -7.65
C SER A 45 -4.79 -7.95 -6.92
N TRP A 46 -3.71 -7.20 -6.72
CA TRP A 46 -3.67 -5.98 -5.93
C TRP A 46 -2.77 -4.94 -6.58
N HIS A 47 -2.94 -3.68 -6.20
CA HIS A 47 -2.08 -2.57 -6.59
C HIS A 47 -2.18 -1.45 -5.56
N LEU A 48 -1.19 -0.57 -5.53
CA LEU A 48 -1.17 0.61 -4.68
C LEU A 48 -1.67 1.83 -5.44
N TRP A 49 -2.50 2.63 -4.79
CA TRP A 49 -2.91 3.96 -5.25
C TRP A 49 -2.21 4.98 -4.39
N LEU A 50 -1.38 5.81 -5.01
CA LEU A 50 -0.70 6.92 -4.37
C LEU A 50 -1.32 8.23 -4.84
N TYR A 51 -1.73 9.08 -3.90
CA TYR A 51 -2.16 10.45 -4.17
C TYR A 51 -1.08 11.41 -3.67
N PRO A 52 -0.23 11.94 -4.57
CA PRO A 52 0.92 12.78 -4.20
C PRO A 52 0.56 14.06 -3.46
N ARG A 53 -0.68 14.53 -3.62
CA ARG A 53 -1.22 15.78 -3.03
C ARG A 53 -2.49 15.54 -2.21
N GLY A 54 -2.65 14.33 -1.69
CA GLY A 54 -3.81 13.91 -0.91
C GLY A 54 -4.98 13.45 -1.78
N HIS A 55 -5.82 12.58 -1.20
CA HIS A 55 -7.00 12.02 -1.86
C HIS A 55 -8.18 12.98 -1.87
N ASP A 56 -8.34 13.77 -0.80
CA ASP A 56 -9.43 14.71 -0.61
C ASP A 56 -8.91 16.16 -0.47
N ASN A 57 -9.85 17.09 -0.26
CA ASN A 57 -9.55 18.53 -0.21
C ASN A 57 -8.74 18.98 1.03
N GLU A 58 -8.50 18.09 1.99
CA GLU A 58 -7.52 18.39 3.04
C GLU A 58 -6.14 18.57 2.39
N LYS A 59 -5.37 19.53 2.90
CA LYS A 59 -4.10 19.91 2.28
C LYS A 59 -2.91 19.30 3.02
N ASN A 60 -1.82 19.14 2.27
CA ASN A 60 -0.46 18.85 2.77
C ASN A 60 -0.25 17.43 3.30
N TYR A 61 -0.88 16.42 2.70
CA TYR A 61 -0.54 15.04 2.99
C TYR A 61 -0.39 14.20 1.72
N LEU A 62 0.31 13.08 1.89
CA LEU A 62 0.34 11.97 0.95
C LEU A 62 -0.71 10.94 1.38
N SER A 63 -1.46 10.38 0.43
CA SER A 63 -2.28 9.19 0.69
C SER A 63 -1.81 7.99 -0.10
N VAL A 64 -1.85 6.83 0.55
CA VAL A 64 -1.58 5.53 -0.07
C VAL A 64 -2.73 4.59 0.27
N PHE A 65 -3.22 3.86 -0.72
CA PHE A 65 -4.24 2.84 -0.55
C PHE A 65 -3.78 1.54 -1.16
N LEU A 66 -4.07 0.43 -0.47
CA LEU A 66 -3.97 -0.91 -1.04
C LEU A 66 -5.33 -1.26 -1.66
N HIS A 67 -5.34 -1.47 -2.98
CA HIS A 67 -6.57 -1.74 -3.73
C HIS A 67 -6.55 -3.15 -4.30
N ARG A 68 -7.63 -3.91 -4.05
CA ARG A 68 -7.85 -5.25 -4.62
C ARG A 68 -8.58 -5.15 -5.95
N GLU A 69 -8.14 -5.90 -6.95
CA GLU A 69 -8.92 -6.08 -8.16
C GLU A 69 -10.17 -6.94 -7.89
N LYS A 70 -11.34 -6.48 -8.34
CA LYS A 70 -12.62 -7.19 -8.15
C LYS A 70 -12.73 -8.50 -8.94
N LYS A 71 -11.88 -8.71 -9.94
CA LYS A 71 -11.95 -9.89 -10.83
C LYS A 71 -11.19 -11.06 -10.22
N GLY A 72 -11.92 -12.04 -9.72
CA GLY A 72 -11.36 -13.29 -9.19
C GLY A 72 -11.12 -13.26 -7.67
N GLY A 73 -11.41 -14.38 -7.03
CA GLY A 73 -11.34 -14.55 -5.58
C GLY A 73 -12.67 -14.30 -4.86
N PRO A 74 -12.68 -14.35 -3.52
CA PRO A 74 -13.90 -14.29 -2.70
C PRO A 74 -14.49 -12.88 -2.68
N GLU A 75 -15.79 -12.75 -2.42
CA GLU A 75 -16.49 -11.45 -2.36
C GLU A 75 -15.90 -10.52 -1.29
N VAL A 76 -15.46 -11.08 -0.16
CA VAL A 76 -14.82 -10.37 0.95
C VAL A 76 -13.43 -10.98 1.20
N LEU A 77 -12.40 -10.14 1.27
CA LEU A 77 -11.04 -10.50 1.63
C LEU A 77 -10.39 -9.33 2.36
N THR A 78 -10.12 -9.49 3.64
CA THR A 78 -9.58 -8.46 4.52
C THR A 78 -8.24 -8.93 5.09
N PRO A 79 -7.14 -8.88 4.33
CA PRO A 79 -5.84 -9.26 4.86
C PRO A 79 -5.37 -8.21 5.87
N SER A 80 -4.62 -8.65 6.87
CA SER A 80 -3.73 -7.74 7.59
C SER A 80 -2.57 -7.35 6.68
N PHE A 81 -2.10 -6.12 6.80
CA PHE A 81 -0.95 -5.66 6.01
C PHE A 81 -0.18 -4.56 6.71
N GLU A 82 1.08 -4.45 6.32
CA GLU A 82 1.96 -3.35 6.68
C GLU A 82 2.22 -2.49 5.44
N LEU A 83 2.20 -1.17 5.61
CA LEU A 83 2.64 -0.21 4.60
C LEU A 83 3.76 0.64 5.17
N SER A 84 4.86 0.72 4.41
CA SER A 84 6.03 1.51 4.77
C SER A 84 6.45 2.45 3.65
N LEU A 85 6.76 3.69 4.02
CA LEU A 85 7.58 4.58 3.20
C LEU A 85 9.04 4.31 3.51
N ILE A 86 9.81 4.00 2.47
CA ILE A 86 11.22 3.61 2.59
C ILE A 86 12.08 4.79 2.16
N SER A 87 13.04 5.16 3.01
CA SER A 87 14.06 6.17 2.73
C SER A 87 15.06 5.68 1.68
N VAL A 88 15.85 6.59 1.10
CA VAL A 88 16.88 6.28 0.10
C VAL A 88 17.93 5.29 0.62
N ASP A 89 18.18 5.29 1.92
CA ASP A 89 19.11 4.36 2.59
C ASP A 89 18.49 2.98 2.89
N GLY A 90 17.24 2.74 2.49
CA GLY A 90 16.53 1.49 2.70
C GLY A 90 15.88 1.35 4.09
N SER A 91 16.02 2.35 4.96
CA SER A 91 15.33 2.36 6.26
C SER A 91 13.85 2.71 6.10
N SER A 92 12.98 2.10 6.92
CA SER A 92 11.59 2.51 6.99
C SER A 92 11.49 3.88 7.66
N PHE A 93 11.05 4.88 6.90
CA PHE A 93 10.82 6.24 7.39
C PHE A 93 9.51 6.34 8.16
N HIS A 94 8.46 5.68 7.66
CA HIS A 94 7.17 5.62 8.31
C HIS A 94 6.54 4.26 8.01
N THR A 95 5.99 3.61 9.03
CA THR A 95 5.36 2.29 8.91
C THR A 95 4.07 2.28 9.69
N PHE A 96 3.03 1.66 9.13
CA PHE A 96 1.79 1.40 9.85
C PHE A 96 1.29 -0.01 9.55
N TYR A 97 0.66 -0.61 10.55
CA TYR A 97 0.08 -1.93 10.49
C TYR A 97 -1.44 -1.84 10.56
N VAL A 98 -2.11 -2.64 9.73
CA VAL A 98 -3.56 -2.78 9.70
C VAL A 98 -3.89 -4.23 10.05
N GLU A 99 -4.59 -4.43 11.17
CA GLU A 99 -4.94 -5.78 11.65
C GLU A 99 -6.03 -6.44 10.80
N GLU A 100 -6.99 -5.69 10.22
CA GLU A 100 -8.06 -6.16 9.32
C GLU A 100 -8.97 -4.96 8.93
N GLY A 101 -9.27 -4.73 7.65
CA GLY A 101 -10.29 -3.74 7.21
C GLY A 101 -9.96 -2.94 5.93
N GLU A 102 -10.94 -2.16 5.43
CA GLU A 102 -10.69 -1.11 4.43
C GLU A 102 -10.07 0.11 5.12
N VAL A 103 -8.86 0.53 4.70
CA VAL A 103 -8.12 1.59 5.40
C VAL A 103 -7.71 2.72 4.48
N PHE A 104 -7.94 3.94 4.97
CA PHE A 104 -7.53 5.23 4.44
C PHE A 104 -6.28 5.71 5.17
N PHE A 105 -5.28 6.21 4.45
CA PHE A 105 -4.06 6.78 5.04
C PHE A 105 -3.95 8.28 4.78
N LEU A 106 -3.73 9.06 5.85
CA LEU A 106 -3.49 10.50 5.81
C LEU A 106 -2.16 10.78 6.50
N GLN A 107 -1.08 11.06 5.75
CA GLN A 107 0.17 11.54 6.36
C GLN A 107 0.47 12.99 5.98
N LYS A 108 0.23 13.91 6.91
CA LYS A 108 0.64 15.30 6.75
C LYS A 108 2.18 15.38 6.70
N LEU A 109 2.71 15.84 5.58
CA LEU A 109 4.14 16.14 5.40
C LEU A 109 4.39 17.63 5.73
#